data_AF-A0A512RFK5-F1
#
_entry.id   AF-A0A512RFK5-F1
#
_cell.length_a   1.000
_cell.length_b   1.000
_cell.length_c   1.000
_cell.angle_alpha   90.00
_cell.angle_beta   90.00
_cell.angle_gamma   90.00
#
_symmetry.space_group_name_H-M   'P 1'
#
loop_
_entity.id
_entity.type
_entity.pdbx_description
1 polymer ?
#
loop_
_entity_poly.entity_id
_entity_poly.type
_entity_poly.pdbx_seq_one_letter_code
_entity_poly.pdbx_strand_id
1 'polypeptide(L)'
;MNIFEQYSDFKYIYPPRAEVAIAPGLLSGLGKEWIAQPKYNGSCAVLFINGQSEYKLFNRKNEELSLQNPIQYTALNDSDKYMVLCGEYLNKNKYGENGKPFNHKFIIWDILVWRGRYLIGVTFESRLTLLYELFGTSRGFVSENDMIIFNHLIATQVENVFMAPAYLDNYSELYNEIIQTDLYEGLILKKANAKLEPGFRERNNQSWQIKARKPTLNYNF
;
A
#
# COMPACT_ATOMS: atom_id res chain seq x y z
N MET A 1 -17.39 26.60 -2.91
CA MET A 1 -17.09 25.26 -2.38
C MET A 1 -16.00 24.68 -3.27
N ASN A 2 -14.82 24.39 -2.72
CA ASN A 2 -13.69 23.90 -3.50
C ASN A 2 -14.00 22.46 -3.93
N ILE A 3 -13.98 22.17 -5.24
CA ILE A 3 -14.37 20.85 -5.78
C ILE A 3 -13.46 19.71 -5.29
N PHE A 4 -12.34 20.05 -4.65
CA PHE A 4 -11.34 19.14 -4.10
C PHE A 4 -11.44 18.93 -2.59
N GLU A 5 -12.50 19.44 -1.92
CA GLU A 5 -12.65 19.22 -0.47
C GLU A 5 -13.42 17.95 -0.13
N GLN A 6 -14.43 17.56 -0.94
CA GLN A 6 -15.33 16.46 -0.61
C GLN A 6 -15.41 15.41 -1.72
N TYR A 7 -15.32 14.16 -1.30
CA TYR A 7 -15.60 12.96 -2.09
C TYR A 7 -16.94 12.40 -1.58
N SER A 8 -18.05 12.80 -2.21
CA SER A 8 -19.41 12.40 -1.87
C SER A 8 -19.97 11.29 -2.75
N ASP A 9 -19.35 11.05 -3.90
CA ASP A 9 -19.83 10.16 -4.94
C ASP A 9 -18.65 9.40 -5.53
N PHE A 10 -18.92 8.16 -5.99
CA PHE A 10 -17.90 7.35 -6.63
C PHE A 10 -17.30 8.03 -7.86
N LYS A 11 -16.00 8.30 -7.80
CA LYS A 11 -15.15 8.75 -8.90
C LYS A 11 -13.83 8.01 -8.79
N TYR A 12 -13.47 7.24 -9.81
CA TYR A 12 -12.22 6.52 -9.78
C TYR A 12 -11.03 7.48 -9.58
N ILE A 13 -10.11 7.11 -8.68
CA ILE A 13 -8.88 7.84 -8.40
C ILE A 13 -7.71 6.93 -8.77
N TYR A 14 -6.82 7.41 -9.65
CA TYR A 14 -5.60 6.70 -9.99
C TYR A 14 -4.66 6.63 -8.78
N PRO A 15 -4.14 5.45 -8.42
CA PRO A 15 -3.23 5.30 -7.29
C PRO A 15 -1.86 5.93 -7.61
N PRO A 16 -1.16 6.50 -6.61
CA PRO A 16 0.24 6.89 -6.75
C PRO A 16 1.11 5.75 -7.27
N ARG A 17 2.06 6.04 -8.17
CA ARG A 17 2.85 5.01 -8.85
C ARG A 17 4.34 5.33 -8.96
N ALA A 18 5.19 4.42 -8.51
CA ALA A 18 6.63 4.48 -8.80
C ALA A 18 6.94 4.03 -10.24
N GLU A 19 7.15 4.98 -11.15
CA GLU A 19 7.60 4.69 -12.52
C GLU A 19 9.12 4.61 -12.61
N VAL A 20 9.80 5.57 -11.99
CA VAL A 20 11.26 5.66 -11.94
C VAL A 20 11.84 4.53 -11.11
N ALA A 21 12.89 3.92 -11.61
CA ALA A 21 13.61 2.88 -10.91
C ALA A 21 15.02 3.32 -10.53
N ILE A 22 15.53 2.75 -9.44
CA ILE A 22 16.87 3.01 -8.92
C ILE A 22 17.62 1.68 -8.78
N ALA A 23 18.92 1.69 -9.05
CA ALA A 23 19.78 0.54 -8.79
C ALA A 23 19.87 0.27 -7.27
N PRO A 24 19.76 -0.98 -6.81
CA PRO A 24 19.85 -1.33 -5.39
C PRO A 24 21.15 -0.84 -4.73
N GLY A 25 22.26 -0.83 -5.48
CA GLY A 25 23.55 -0.31 -4.99
C GLY A 25 23.56 1.20 -4.68
N LEU A 26 22.54 1.95 -5.11
CA LEU A 26 22.37 3.38 -4.82
C LEU A 26 21.44 3.65 -3.62
N LEU A 27 20.83 2.62 -3.03
CA LEU A 27 19.94 2.77 -1.88
C LEU A 27 20.65 3.36 -0.65
N SER A 28 21.95 3.07 -0.48
CA SER A 28 22.77 3.62 0.61
C SER A 28 22.99 5.13 0.51
N GLY A 29 22.77 5.72 -0.67
CA GLY A 29 22.89 7.17 -0.88
C GLY A 29 21.63 7.97 -0.56
N LEU A 30 20.52 7.31 -0.21
CA LEU A 30 19.25 7.97 0.08
C LEU A 30 19.17 8.34 1.57
N GLY A 31 18.68 9.54 1.86
CA GLY A 31 18.57 10.06 3.21
C GLY A 31 17.18 9.96 3.82
N LYS A 32 17.05 10.56 5.00
CA LYS A 32 15.83 10.63 5.83
C LYS A 32 14.62 11.30 5.17
N GLU A 33 14.80 11.95 4.02
CA GLU A 33 13.70 12.51 3.24
C GLU A 33 12.84 11.43 2.56
N TRP A 34 13.33 10.20 2.52
CA TRP A 34 12.62 9.05 1.98
C TRP A 34 12.00 8.20 3.08
N ILE A 35 10.90 7.54 2.71
CA ILE A 35 10.27 6.50 3.49
C ILE A 35 10.16 5.28 2.60
N ALA A 36 10.74 4.17 3.03
CA ALA A 36 10.68 2.91 2.32
C ALA A 36 9.50 2.07 2.79
N GLN A 37 8.81 1.43 1.86
CA GLN A 37 7.84 0.36 2.11
C GLN A 37 8.20 -0.86 1.24
N PRO A 38 7.92 -2.09 1.69
CA PRO A 38 8.12 -3.28 0.87
C PRO A 38 7.33 -3.16 -0.44
N LYS A 39 7.96 -3.57 -1.55
CA LYS A 39 7.28 -3.69 -2.83
C LYS A 39 6.65 -5.07 -2.94
N TYR A 40 5.37 -5.19 -2.64
CA TYR A 40 4.65 -6.47 -2.71
C TYR A 40 4.50 -7.00 -4.13
N ASN A 41 4.46 -8.33 -4.25
CA ASN A 41 4.29 -9.04 -5.51
C ASN A 41 2.83 -9.42 -5.76
N GLY A 42 1.99 -8.44 -6.04
CA GLY A 42 0.58 -8.65 -6.37
C GLY A 42 0.12 -7.84 -7.57
N SER A 43 -1.13 -7.43 -7.52
CA SER A 43 -1.74 -6.46 -8.42
C SER A 43 -2.10 -5.18 -7.66
N CYS A 44 -1.54 -4.04 -8.08
CA CYS A 44 -1.93 -2.74 -7.56
C CYS A 44 -3.45 -2.54 -7.64
N ALA A 45 -4.05 -2.16 -6.52
CA ALA A 45 -5.49 -2.01 -6.39
C ALA A 45 -5.87 -0.77 -5.57
N VAL A 46 -7.07 -0.25 -5.85
CA VAL A 46 -7.68 0.89 -5.17
C VAL A 46 -9.03 0.42 -4.62
N LEU A 47 -9.15 0.48 -3.30
CA LEU A 47 -10.32 0.07 -2.56
C LEU A 47 -11.14 1.31 -2.21
N PHE A 48 -12.37 1.35 -2.69
CA PHE A 48 -13.34 2.40 -2.41
C PHE A 48 -14.38 1.81 -1.47
N ILE A 49 -14.49 2.37 -0.26
CA ILE A 49 -15.48 1.94 0.72
C ILE A 49 -16.46 3.09 0.91
N ASN A 50 -17.76 2.83 0.78
CA ASN A 50 -18.82 3.79 1.04
C ASN A 50 -19.56 3.41 2.31
N GLY A 51 -19.28 4.13 3.40
CA GLY A 51 -19.79 3.78 4.73
C GLY A 51 -19.35 2.37 5.15
N GLN A 52 -20.27 1.60 5.72
CA GLN A 52 -20.00 0.26 6.25
C GLN A 52 -20.69 -0.86 5.45
N SER A 53 -21.37 -0.53 4.34
CA SER A 53 -22.21 -1.47 3.58
C SER A 53 -21.65 -1.84 2.22
N GLU A 54 -20.94 -0.93 1.57
CA GLU A 54 -20.53 -1.08 0.17
C GLU A 54 -19.04 -0.86 -0.01
N TYR A 55 -18.43 -1.70 -0.86
CA TYR A 55 -17.09 -1.45 -1.35
C TYR A 55 -16.98 -1.78 -2.83
N LYS A 56 -15.99 -1.19 -3.49
CA LYS A 56 -15.54 -1.55 -4.84
C LYS A 56 -14.02 -1.63 -4.86
N LEU A 57 -13.47 -2.62 -5.56
CA LEU A 57 -12.03 -2.78 -5.70
C LEU A 57 -11.66 -2.72 -7.18
N PHE A 58 -10.79 -1.79 -7.55
CA PHE A 58 -10.34 -1.60 -8.92
C PHE A 58 -8.84 -1.81 -9.01
N ASN A 59 -8.37 -2.28 -10.16
CA ASN A 59 -6.96 -2.24 -10.50
C ASN A 59 -6.54 -0.82 -10.91
N ARG A 60 -5.24 -0.60 -11.10
CA ARG A 60 -4.68 0.70 -11.51
C ARG A 60 -5.20 1.26 -12.85
N LYS A 61 -5.82 0.44 -13.70
CA LYS A 61 -6.36 0.81 -15.01
C LYS A 61 -7.85 1.17 -14.96
N ASN A 62 -8.44 1.31 -13.77
CA ASN A 62 -9.88 1.52 -13.60
C ASN A 62 -10.73 0.34 -14.10
N GLU A 63 -10.23 -0.88 -13.90
CA GLU A 63 -10.98 -2.12 -14.17
C GLU A 63 -11.30 -2.79 -12.84
N GLU A 64 -12.54 -3.21 -12.64
CA GLU A 64 -12.98 -3.87 -11.40
C GLU A 64 -12.31 -5.25 -11.25
N LEU A 65 -11.85 -5.57 -10.04
CA LEU A 65 -11.24 -6.86 -9.74
C LEU A 65 -12.33 -7.88 -9.38
N SER A 66 -12.69 -8.73 -10.34
CA SER A 66 -13.84 -9.64 -10.28
C SER A 66 -13.65 -10.95 -9.51
N LEU A 67 -12.42 -11.35 -9.19
CA LEU A 67 -12.11 -12.61 -8.49
C LEU A 67 -11.43 -12.35 -7.15
N GLN A 68 -12.25 -12.31 -6.09
CA GLN A 68 -11.78 -12.09 -4.73
C GLN A 68 -12.32 -13.17 -3.80
N ASN A 69 -11.46 -13.65 -2.89
CA ASN A 69 -11.99 -14.28 -1.70
C ASN A 69 -12.77 -13.23 -0.90
N PRO A 70 -13.84 -13.63 -0.20
CA PRO A 70 -14.62 -12.69 0.59
C PRO A 70 -13.72 -12.09 1.69
N ILE A 71 -13.46 -10.79 1.58
CA ILE A 71 -12.78 -9.96 2.59
C ILE A 71 -13.79 -8.92 3.06
N GLN A 72 -13.90 -8.73 4.38
CA GLN A 72 -14.83 -7.78 5.00
C GLN A 72 -14.27 -6.34 4.95
N TYR A 73 -13.99 -5.84 3.75
CA TYR A 73 -13.34 -4.54 3.55
C TYR A 73 -14.07 -3.37 4.23
N THR A 74 -15.39 -3.43 4.30
CA THR A 74 -16.19 -2.35 4.91
C THR A 74 -15.87 -2.13 6.39
N ALA A 75 -15.37 -3.14 7.09
CA ALA A 75 -14.93 -3.04 8.48
C ALA A 75 -13.64 -2.21 8.67
N LEU A 76 -12.96 -1.83 7.58
CA LEU A 76 -11.84 -0.88 7.62
C LEU A 76 -12.30 0.57 7.81
N ASN A 77 -13.55 0.89 7.45
CA ASN A 77 -14.04 2.26 7.46
C ASN A 77 -14.61 2.67 8.82
N ASP A 78 -14.10 3.77 9.36
CA ASP A 78 -14.44 4.31 10.68
C ASP A 78 -15.58 5.34 10.64
N SER A 79 -16.28 5.46 9.49
CA SER A 79 -17.39 6.41 9.30
C SER A 79 -18.42 5.91 8.31
N ASP A 80 -19.52 6.65 8.18
CA ASP A 80 -20.56 6.49 7.16
C ASP A 80 -20.20 7.11 5.80
N LYS A 81 -19.03 7.75 5.69
CA LYS A 81 -18.56 8.45 4.49
C LYS A 81 -17.55 7.62 3.72
N TYR A 82 -17.16 8.11 2.54
CA TYR A 82 -16.15 7.43 1.74
C TYR A 82 -14.77 7.35 2.42
N MET A 83 -14.16 6.19 2.29
CA MET A 83 -12.74 5.94 2.51
C MET A 83 -12.15 5.35 1.21
N VAL A 84 -10.99 5.85 0.78
CA VAL A 84 -10.29 5.31 -0.40
C VAL A 84 -8.87 4.94 -0.02
N LEU A 85 -8.57 3.65 -0.08
CA LEU A 85 -7.29 3.06 0.26
C LEU A 85 -6.57 2.60 -1.00
N CYS A 86 -5.26 2.83 -1.05
CA CYS A 86 -4.39 2.23 -2.05
C CYS A 86 -3.69 1.01 -1.45
N GLY A 87 -3.64 -0.06 -2.24
CA GLY A 87 -3.05 -1.29 -1.79
C GLY A 87 -2.53 -2.19 -2.90
N GLU A 88 -2.03 -3.34 -2.49
CA GLU A 88 -1.68 -4.44 -3.37
C GLU A 88 -2.61 -5.61 -3.04
N TYR A 89 -3.35 -6.10 -4.05
CA TYR A 89 -4.10 -7.34 -3.92
C TYR A 89 -3.22 -8.52 -4.32
N LEU A 90 -3.02 -9.47 -3.41
CA LEU A 90 -2.12 -10.60 -3.59
C LEU A 90 -2.87 -11.72 -4.32
N ASN A 91 -2.66 -11.80 -5.64
CA ASN A 91 -3.33 -12.75 -6.52
C ASN A 91 -2.37 -13.62 -7.35
N LYS A 92 -1.08 -13.61 -7.03
CA LYS A 92 -0.03 -14.31 -7.78
C LYS A 92 0.49 -15.58 -7.11
N ASN A 93 -0.16 -16.01 -6.03
CA ASN A 93 0.18 -17.21 -5.27
C ASN A 93 1.66 -17.24 -4.82
N LYS A 94 2.11 -16.14 -4.21
CA LYS A 94 3.48 -15.96 -3.74
C LYS A 94 3.66 -16.50 -2.33
N TYR A 95 4.86 -16.99 -2.01
CA TYR A 95 5.16 -17.51 -0.67
C TYR A 95 5.48 -16.37 0.30
N GLY A 96 4.81 -16.37 1.45
CA GLY A 96 5.02 -15.41 2.54
C GLY A 96 6.30 -15.68 3.35
N GLU A 97 6.49 -14.89 4.39
CA GLU A 97 7.70 -14.92 5.25
C GLU A 97 7.89 -16.25 6.00
N ASN A 98 6.83 -17.03 6.18
CA ASN A 98 6.87 -18.36 6.78
C ASN A 98 7.03 -19.50 5.75
N GLY A 99 7.30 -19.17 4.48
CA GLY A 99 7.43 -20.15 3.41
C GLY A 99 6.13 -20.82 2.98
N LYS A 100 4.95 -20.32 3.42
CA LYS A 100 3.63 -20.83 3.01
C LYS A 100 2.98 -19.92 1.97
N PRO A 101 2.07 -20.42 1.11
CA PRO A 101 1.33 -19.58 0.17
C PRO A 101 0.59 -18.44 0.87
N PHE A 102 0.77 -17.22 0.35
CA PHE A 102 0.21 -15.99 0.92
C PHE A 102 -0.65 -15.26 -0.12
N ASN A 103 -1.72 -15.92 -0.56
CA ASN A 103 -2.63 -15.41 -1.59
C ASN A 103 -3.93 -14.85 -0.97
N HIS A 104 -4.67 -14.08 -1.78
CA HIS A 104 -5.99 -13.51 -1.48
C HIS A 104 -6.02 -12.62 -0.25
N LYS A 105 -4.98 -11.78 -0.10
CA LYS A 105 -4.88 -10.75 0.93
C LYS A 105 -4.81 -9.37 0.28
N PHE A 106 -5.17 -8.34 1.02
CA PHE A 106 -5.01 -6.95 0.60
C PHE A 106 -4.01 -6.25 1.51
N ILE A 107 -3.04 -5.55 0.92
CA ILE A 107 -2.02 -4.83 1.67
C ILE A 107 -2.15 -3.34 1.40
N ILE A 108 -2.55 -2.57 2.41
CA ILE A 108 -2.71 -1.11 2.36
C ILE A 108 -1.33 -0.45 2.40
N TRP A 109 -1.09 0.53 1.53
CA TRP A 109 0.16 1.29 1.52
C TRP A 109 -0.01 2.82 1.42
N ASP A 110 -1.21 3.33 1.17
CA ASP A 110 -1.57 4.77 1.23
C ASP A 110 -3.09 4.94 1.37
N ILE A 111 -3.53 6.16 1.69
CA ILE A 111 -4.94 6.56 1.80
C ILE A 111 -5.14 7.86 1.02
N LEU A 112 -6.20 7.92 0.19
CA LEU A 112 -6.47 9.07 -0.70
C LEU A 112 -7.65 9.92 -0.22
N VAL A 113 -8.60 9.28 0.44
CA VAL A 113 -9.82 9.88 0.97
C VAL A 113 -10.09 9.31 2.35
N TRP A 114 -10.39 10.17 3.31
CA TRP A 114 -10.80 9.76 4.66
C TRP A 114 -12.02 10.57 5.11
N ARG A 115 -13.04 9.89 5.62
CA ARG A 115 -14.31 10.49 6.06
C ARG A 115 -14.93 11.43 5.01
N GLY A 116 -14.88 11.01 3.75
CA GLY A 116 -15.41 11.76 2.60
C GLY A 116 -14.61 13.02 2.23
N ARG A 117 -13.40 13.21 2.78
CA ARG A 117 -12.52 14.33 2.40
C ARG A 117 -11.34 13.83 1.60
N TYR A 118 -11.05 14.49 0.49
CA TYR A 118 -9.80 14.25 -0.22
C TYR A 118 -8.60 14.63 0.66
N LEU A 119 -7.54 13.84 0.60
CA LEU A 119 -6.27 14.14 1.26
C LEU A 119 -5.29 14.89 0.31
N ILE A 120 -5.82 15.55 -0.73
CA ILE A 120 -5.03 16.38 -1.65
C ILE A 120 -4.30 17.47 -0.87
N GLY A 121 -3.02 17.66 -1.13
CA GLY A 121 -2.17 18.61 -0.41
C GLY A 121 -1.58 18.07 0.90
N VAL A 122 -2.08 16.95 1.42
CA VAL A 122 -1.54 16.28 2.64
C VAL A 122 -0.27 15.53 2.27
N THR A 123 0.75 15.59 3.13
CA THR A 123 2.06 14.93 2.89
C THR A 123 1.96 13.40 3.02
N PHE A 124 2.87 12.67 2.40
CA PHE A 124 2.90 11.21 2.50
C PHE A 124 3.09 10.74 3.95
N GLU A 125 3.99 11.39 4.69
CA GLU A 125 4.20 11.11 6.11
C GLU A 125 2.90 11.27 6.92
N SER A 126 2.16 12.37 6.75
CA SER A 126 0.90 12.56 7.47
C SER A 126 -0.17 11.52 7.10
N ARG A 127 -0.20 11.06 5.83
CA ARG A 127 -1.12 9.99 5.40
C ARG A 127 -0.73 8.63 5.99
N LEU A 128 0.56 8.35 6.14
CA LEU A 128 1.03 7.17 6.88
C LEU A 128 0.68 7.25 8.36
N THR A 129 0.91 8.39 9.02
CA THR A 129 0.52 8.59 10.42
C THR A 129 -0.97 8.29 10.62
N LEU A 130 -1.84 8.80 9.73
CA LEU A 130 -3.26 8.50 9.77
C LEU A 130 -3.55 7.00 9.63
N LEU A 131 -2.85 6.29 8.73
CA LEU A 131 -3.02 4.84 8.61
C LEU A 131 -2.60 4.09 9.89
N TYR A 132 -1.50 4.50 10.53
CA TYR A 132 -1.05 3.94 11.80
C TYR A 132 -2.04 4.22 12.94
N GLU A 133 -2.66 5.40 12.97
CA GLU A 133 -3.71 5.73 13.95
C GLU A 133 -4.98 4.88 13.74
N LEU A 134 -5.34 4.61 12.48
CA LEU A 134 -6.53 3.82 12.14
C LEU A 134 -6.36 2.31 12.38
N PHE A 135 -5.20 1.76 12.04
CA PHE A 135 -4.99 0.30 11.98
C PHE A 135 -3.93 -0.22 12.96
N GLY A 136 -3.24 0.67 13.66
CA GLY A 136 -2.20 0.32 14.62
C GLY A 136 -0.88 -0.11 13.97
N THR A 137 -0.04 -0.73 14.79
CA THR A 137 1.33 -1.14 14.41
C THR A 137 1.61 -2.62 14.72
N SER A 138 0.57 -3.41 15.00
CA SER A 138 0.76 -4.81 15.40
C SER A 138 1.35 -5.61 14.24
N ARG A 139 2.46 -6.31 14.50
CA ARG A 139 3.12 -7.18 13.52
C ARG A 139 2.61 -8.61 13.56
N GLY A 140 1.65 -8.92 14.39
CA GLY A 140 1.20 -10.29 14.56
C GLY A 140 -0.16 -10.42 15.21
N PHE A 141 -0.65 -11.64 15.24
CA PHE A 141 -1.86 -12.03 15.94
C PHE A 141 -1.71 -13.43 16.50
N VAL A 142 -2.51 -13.72 17.52
CA VAL A 142 -2.60 -15.05 18.11
C VAL A 142 -3.73 -15.80 17.41
N SER A 143 -3.40 -16.94 16.81
CA SER A 143 -4.38 -17.92 16.35
C SER A 143 -4.67 -18.94 17.44
N GLU A 144 -5.66 -19.81 17.26
CA GLU A 144 -6.03 -20.84 18.26
C GLU A 144 -4.85 -21.71 18.71
N ASN A 145 -3.87 -21.94 17.83
CA ASN A 145 -2.76 -22.86 18.10
C ASN A 145 -1.36 -22.22 18.02
N ASP A 146 -1.22 -21.06 17.37
CA ASP A 146 0.08 -20.44 17.09
C ASP A 146 0.04 -18.91 17.19
N MET A 147 1.15 -18.31 17.61
CA MET A 147 1.41 -16.88 17.44
C MET A 147 2.07 -16.65 16.07
N ILE A 148 1.43 -15.84 15.21
CA ILE A 148 1.95 -15.49 13.89
C ILE A 148 2.52 -14.07 13.96
N ILE A 149 3.80 -13.91 13.62
CA ILE A 149 4.51 -12.62 13.57
C ILE A 149 5.05 -12.41 12.15
N PHE A 150 4.91 -11.19 11.65
CA PHE A 150 5.43 -10.74 10.37
C PHE A 150 6.52 -9.67 10.52
N ASN A 151 7.60 -9.81 9.76
CA ASN A 151 8.73 -8.88 9.72
C ASN A 151 8.46 -7.66 8.85
N HIS A 152 7.62 -7.78 7.81
CA HIS A 152 7.35 -6.72 6.84
C HIS A 152 5.86 -6.57 6.49
N LEU A 153 4.98 -6.95 7.43
CA LEU A 153 3.55 -6.69 7.40
C LEU A 153 3.06 -6.20 8.76
N ILE A 154 2.02 -5.37 8.74
CA ILE A 154 1.26 -4.96 9.92
C ILE A 154 -0.14 -5.55 9.78
N ALA A 155 -0.59 -6.27 10.80
CA ALA A 155 -1.95 -6.81 10.86
C ALA A 155 -2.94 -5.69 11.16
N THR A 156 -4.06 -5.67 10.43
CA THR A 156 -5.20 -4.81 10.76
C THR A 156 -6.23 -5.59 11.59
N GLN A 157 -7.27 -4.91 12.05
CA GLN A 157 -8.42 -5.54 12.68
C GLN A 157 -9.27 -6.40 11.72
N VAL A 158 -9.07 -6.25 10.41
CA VAL A 158 -9.81 -7.00 9.39
C VAL A 158 -8.97 -8.17 8.91
N GLU A 159 -9.54 -9.38 9.03
CA GLU A 159 -8.90 -10.59 8.56
C GLU A 159 -8.50 -10.44 7.08
N ASN A 160 -7.31 -10.94 6.76
CA ASN A 160 -6.77 -10.92 5.41
C ASN A 160 -6.47 -9.53 4.83
N VAL A 161 -6.56 -8.48 5.66
CA VAL A 161 -6.08 -7.14 5.35
C VAL A 161 -4.88 -6.80 6.21
N PHE A 162 -3.81 -6.35 5.55
CA PHE A 162 -2.57 -5.94 6.17
C PHE A 162 -2.23 -4.51 5.75
N MET A 163 -1.25 -3.91 6.42
CA MET A 163 -0.65 -2.65 6.04
C MET A 163 0.85 -2.81 5.83
N ALA A 164 1.39 -2.01 4.92
CA ALA A 164 2.81 -1.94 4.64
C ALA A 164 3.54 -1.12 5.71
N PRO A 165 4.51 -1.71 6.45
CA PRO A 165 5.33 -0.96 7.39
C PRO A 165 6.22 0.05 6.67
N ALA A 166 6.53 1.14 7.37
CA ALA A 166 7.40 2.20 6.91
C ALA A 166 8.79 2.09 7.57
N TYR A 167 9.83 2.27 6.77
CA TYR A 167 11.23 2.27 7.22
C TYR A 167 11.88 3.60 6.83
N LEU A 168 12.68 4.15 7.74
CA LEU A 168 13.22 5.52 7.64
C LEU A 168 14.72 5.56 7.34
N ASP A 169 15.41 4.43 7.41
CA ASP A 169 16.84 4.29 7.16
C ASP A 169 17.21 2.85 6.76
N ASN A 170 18.51 2.57 6.64
CA ASN A 170 19.08 1.24 6.38
C ASN A 170 18.44 0.53 5.17
N TYR A 171 18.17 1.29 4.10
CA TYR A 171 17.41 0.80 2.95
C TYR A 171 18.14 -0.32 2.19
N SER A 172 19.47 -0.32 2.20
CA SER A 172 20.27 -1.36 1.56
C SER A 172 20.14 -2.69 2.29
N GLU A 173 20.24 -2.67 3.62
CA GLU A 173 20.08 -3.82 4.49
C GLU A 173 18.65 -4.36 4.39
N LEU A 174 17.67 -3.47 4.50
CA LEU A 174 16.24 -3.80 4.33
C LEU A 174 15.96 -4.43 2.97
N TYR A 175 16.54 -3.90 1.89
CA TYR A 175 16.38 -4.47 0.56
C TYR A 175 16.93 -5.90 0.50
N ASN A 176 18.14 -6.11 1.03
CA ASN A 176 18.80 -7.42 1.02
C ASN A 176 18.03 -8.47 1.82
N GLU A 177 17.38 -8.08 2.93
CA GLU A 177 16.48 -8.91 3.73
C GLU A 177 15.20 -9.26 2.95
N ILE A 178 14.50 -8.23 2.46
CA ILE A 178 13.18 -8.37 1.85
C ILE A 178 13.21 -9.24 0.59
N ILE A 179 14.25 -9.13 -0.26
CA ILE A 179 14.31 -9.89 -1.53
C ILE A 179 14.50 -11.41 -1.35
N GLN A 180 14.75 -11.87 -0.12
CA GLN A 180 14.81 -13.30 0.21
C GLN A 180 13.41 -13.94 0.25
N THR A 181 12.35 -13.14 0.42
CA THR A 181 10.97 -13.62 0.48
C THR A 181 10.26 -13.40 -0.86
N ASP A 182 9.63 -14.42 -1.43
CA ASP A 182 8.95 -14.35 -2.74
C ASP A 182 7.76 -13.36 -2.77
N LEU A 183 7.17 -13.10 -1.61
CA LEU A 183 6.13 -12.08 -1.41
C LEU A 183 6.58 -10.67 -1.82
N TYR A 184 7.88 -10.39 -1.77
CA TYR A 184 8.43 -9.07 -1.99
C TYR A 184 9.32 -9.02 -3.24
N GLU A 185 9.12 -8.00 -4.07
CA GLU A 185 9.90 -7.75 -5.28
C GLU A 185 10.96 -6.65 -5.10
N GLY A 186 11.15 -6.14 -3.88
CA GLY A 186 12.09 -5.06 -3.57
C GLY A 186 11.47 -3.98 -2.70
N LEU A 187 11.84 -2.72 -2.93
CA LEU A 187 11.39 -1.56 -2.16
C LEU A 187 10.72 -0.50 -3.04
N ILE A 188 9.72 0.16 -2.49
CA ILE A 188 9.22 1.46 -2.98
C ILE A 188 9.67 2.52 -1.97
N LEU A 189 10.38 3.55 -2.45
CA LEU A 189 10.74 4.70 -1.64
C LEU A 189 9.91 5.91 -2.07
N LYS A 190 9.37 6.62 -1.09
CA LYS A 190 8.47 7.76 -1.28
C LYS A 190 9.01 8.95 -0.49
N LYS A 191 9.01 10.16 -1.07
CA LYS A 191 9.43 11.36 -0.33
C LYS A 191 8.43 11.66 0.79
N ALA A 192 8.91 11.79 2.04
CA ALA A 192 8.09 12.00 3.22
C ALA A 192 7.16 13.23 3.09
N ASN A 193 7.73 14.35 2.62
CA ASN A 193 7.04 15.63 2.47
C ASN A 193 6.21 15.77 1.17
N ALA A 194 6.13 14.72 0.35
CA ALA A 194 5.40 14.78 -0.91
C ALA A 194 3.90 14.93 -0.68
N LYS A 195 3.34 16.01 -1.22
CA LYS A 195 1.91 16.30 -1.13
C LYS A 195 1.13 15.48 -2.16
N LEU A 196 -0.01 14.95 -1.75
CA LEU A 196 -0.91 14.26 -2.68
C LEU A 196 -1.46 15.24 -3.72
N GLU A 197 -1.27 14.93 -4.99
CA GLU A 197 -1.87 15.61 -6.13
C GLU A 197 -3.22 14.95 -6.48
N PRO A 198 -4.12 15.66 -7.19
CA PRO A 198 -5.36 15.06 -7.67
C PRO A 198 -5.09 13.84 -8.56
N GLY A 199 -5.64 12.67 -8.23
CA GLY A 199 -5.44 11.42 -8.96
C GLY A 199 -6.38 11.22 -10.15
N PHE A 200 -6.60 12.23 -10.99
CA PHE A 200 -7.53 12.14 -12.13
C PHE A 200 -6.87 11.62 -13.42
N ARG A 201 -5.54 11.54 -13.46
CA ARG A 201 -4.77 10.96 -14.56
C ARG A 201 -3.78 9.95 -14.01
N GLU A 202 -3.49 8.91 -14.78
CA GLU A 202 -2.59 7.81 -14.37
C GLU A 202 -1.20 8.29 -13.92
N ARG A 203 -0.69 9.37 -14.53
CA ARG A 203 0.64 9.93 -14.23
C ARG A 203 0.69 10.84 -13.01
N ASN A 204 -0.45 11.16 -12.39
CA ASN A 204 -0.42 11.96 -11.16
C ASN A 204 0.31 11.18 -10.05
N ASN A 205 0.99 11.89 -9.16
CA ASN A 205 1.66 11.29 -8.00
C ASN A 205 2.81 10.30 -8.30
N GLN A 206 3.41 10.36 -9.50
CA GLN A 206 4.53 9.49 -9.86
C GLN A 206 5.92 10.08 -9.55
N SER A 207 6.02 11.40 -9.43
CA SER A 207 7.30 12.14 -9.37
C SER A 207 8.03 12.03 -8.04
N TRP A 208 7.33 11.62 -6.98
CA TRP A 208 7.85 11.56 -5.63
C TRP A 208 8.14 10.12 -5.16
N GLN A 209 8.15 9.17 -6.09
CA GLN A 209 8.36 7.75 -5.80
C GLN A 209 9.42 7.14 -6.72
N ILE A 210 10.24 6.26 -6.14
CA ILE A 210 11.20 5.43 -6.86
C ILE A 210 11.07 3.98 -6.40
N LYS A 211 11.45 3.05 -7.27
CA LYS A 211 11.45 1.61 -6.95
C LYS A 211 12.83 0.99 -7.13
N ALA A 212 13.27 0.23 -6.15
CA ALA A 212 14.35 -0.74 -6.30
C ALA A 212 13.71 -2.12 -6.43
N ARG A 213 14.02 -2.86 -7.49
CA ARG A 213 13.45 -4.20 -7.73
C ARG A 213 14.53 -5.26 -7.69
N LYS A 214 14.16 -6.44 -7.20
CA LYS A 214 14.93 -7.67 -7.38
C LYS A 214 15.28 -7.83 -8.87
N PRO A 215 16.54 -8.13 -9.22
CA PRO A 215 16.91 -8.42 -10.60
C PRO A 215 16.06 -9.57 -11.16
N THR A 216 15.68 -9.46 -12.43
CA THR A 216 14.97 -10.52 -13.16
C THR A 216 15.58 -10.66 -14.54
N LEU A 217 15.23 -11.71 -15.29
CA LEU A 217 15.69 -11.87 -16.68
C LEU A 217 15.45 -10.62 -17.56
N ASN A 218 14.38 -9.86 -17.28
CA ASN A 218 14.00 -8.64 -18.00
C ASN A 218 14.46 -7.35 -17.30
N TYR A 219 15.19 -7.46 -16.19
CA TYR A 219 15.57 -6.33 -15.36
C TYR A 219 16.95 -6.56 -14.74
N ASN A 220 17.97 -6.08 -15.46
CA ASN A 220 19.36 -6.07 -15.03
C ASN A 220 19.78 -4.60 -14.80
N PHE A 221 20.57 -4.36 -13.76
CA PHE A 221 21.14 -3.07 -13.44
C PHE A 221 22.56 -2.95 -13.99
#